data_AF-A0A961R6W0-F1
#
_entry.id   AF-A0A961R6W0-F1
#
_cell.length_a   1.000
_cell.length_b   1.000
_cell.length_c   1.000
_cell.angle_alpha   90.00
_cell.angle_beta   90.00
_cell.angle_gamma   90.00
#
_symmetry.space_group_name_H-M   'P 1'
#
loop_
_entity.id
_entity.type
_entity.pdbx_description
1 polymer ?
#
loop_
_entity_poly.entity_id
_entity_poly.type
_entity_poly.pdbx_seq_one_letter_code
_entity_poly.pdbx_strand_id
1 'polypeptide(L)'
;GITSYQSEVGAMNVHTEQTCENIKAITDADSEPAYKIFTIAYDVANGSSVKDLLYNCASTNAAGKKYYYDVSGDAIASAMQAIGNEISDLRISQ
;
A
#
# COMPACT_ATOMS: atom_id res chain seq x y z
N GLY A 1 19.59 28.90 -7.03
CA GLY A 1 19.84 27.46 -6.80
C GLY A 1 18.56 26.88 -6.26
N ILE A 2 17.82 26.17 -7.10
CA ILE A 2 16.45 25.76 -6.80
C ILE A 2 16.47 24.40 -6.11
N THR A 3 15.80 24.37 -4.98
CA THR A 3 15.12 23.27 -4.27
C THR A 3 14.50 22.20 -5.18
N SER A 4 15.29 21.37 -5.88
CA SER A 4 14.76 20.37 -6.82
C SER A 4 14.36 19.03 -6.18
N TYR A 5 14.92 18.69 -5.02
CA TYR A 5 14.70 17.37 -4.40
C TYR A 5 13.31 17.19 -3.76
N GLN A 6 12.64 18.28 -3.36
CA GLN A 6 11.27 18.21 -2.82
C GLN A 6 10.19 18.09 -3.90
N SER A 7 10.45 18.57 -5.14
CA SER A 7 9.45 18.54 -6.21
C SER A 7 9.30 17.18 -6.89
N GLU A 8 10.38 16.39 -6.99
CA GLU A 8 10.33 15.08 -7.65
C GLU A 8 9.69 14.00 -6.77
N VAL A 9 10.10 13.92 -5.50
CA VAL A 9 9.46 13.02 -4.52
C VAL A 9 8.01 13.44 -4.28
N GLY A 10 7.74 14.73 -4.16
CA GLY A 10 6.37 15.24 -4.04
C GLY A 10 5.51 14.90 -5.26
N ALA A 11 6.00 15.13 -6.48
CA ALA A 11 5.27 14.80 -7.70
C ALA A 11 5.05 13.28 -7.85
N MET A 12 6.05 12.47 -7.51
CA MET A 12 5.93 11.01 -7.51
C MET A 12 4.89 10.55 -6.49
N ASN A 13 4.89 11.10 -5.28
CA ASN A 13 3.90 10.77 -4.26
C ASN A 13 2.49 11.10 -4.71
N VAL A 14 2.26 12.29 -5.29
CA VAL A 14 0.95 12.68 -5.83
C VAL A 14 0.51 11.73 -6.96
N HIS A 15 1.43 11.40 -7.87
CA HIS A 15 1.11 10.49 -8.96
C HIS A 15 0.75 9.08 -8.44
N THR A 16 1.56 8.54 -7.52
CA THR A 16 1.31 7.24 -6.90
C THR A 16 0.00 7.24 -6.12
N GLU A 17 -0.30 8.29 -5.35
CA GLU A 17 -1.57 8.43 -4.63
C GLU A 17 -2.75 8.37 -5.60
N GLN A 18 -2.69 9.14 -6.69
CA GLN A 18 -3.73 9.11 -7.72
C GLN A 18 -3.89 7.72 -8.35
N THR A 19 -2.78 7.02 -8.62
CA THR A 19 -2.83 5.64 -9.11
C THR A 19 -3.53 4.71 -8.11
N CYS A 20 -3.21 4.81 -6.82
CA CYS A 20 -3.84 4.01 -5.78
C CYS A 20 -5.34 4.27 -5.69
N GLU A 21 -5.75 5.55 -5.69
CA GLU A 21 -7.17 5.91 -5.64
C GLU A 21 -7.93 5.43 -6.87
N ASN A 22 -7.33 5.56 -8.07
CA ASN A 22 -7.91 5.04 -9.29
C ASN A 22 -8.09 3.51 -9.24
N ILE A 23 -7.12 2.77 -8.70
CA ILE A 23 -7.22 1.31 -8.56
C ILE A 23 -8.32 0.92 -7.56
N LYS A 24 -8.39 1.59 -6.41
CA LYS A 24 -9.40 1.32 -5.38
C LYS A 24 -10.83 1.63 -5.85
N ALA A 25 -10.99 2.57 -6.78
CA ALA A 25 -12.28 2.91 -7.37
C ALA A 25 -12.78 1.86 -8.38
N ILE A 26 -11.93 0.92 -8.81
CA ILE A 26 -12.35 -0.15 -9.73
C ILE A 26 -13.12 -1.20 -8.94
N THR A 27 -14.35 -1.46 -9.36
CA THR A 27 -15.23 -2.49 -8.79
C THR A 27 -15.43 -3.64 -9.76
N ASP A 28 -15.72 -4.82 -9.21
CA ASP A 28 -16.12 -6.00 -9.98
C ASP A 28 -17.64 -5.99 -10.29
N ALA A 29 -18.15 -7.11 -10.83
CA ALA A 29 -19.55 -7.26 -11.20
C ALA A 29 -20.52 -7.19 -10.00
N ASP A 30 -20.03 -7.48 -8.79
CA ASP A 30 -20.80 -7.45 -7.55
C ASP A 30 -20.71 -6.08 -6.84
N SER A 31 -20.09 -5.08 -7.50
CA SER A 31 -19.82 -3.74 -6.96
C SER A 31 -18.86 -3.73 -5.77
N GLU A 32 -18.04 -4.77 -5.62
CA GLU A 32 -16.99 -4.86 -4.60
C GLU A 32 -15.65 -4.37 -5.16
N PRO A 33 -14.70 -3.90 -4.32
CA PRO A 33 -13.38 -3.47 -4.79
C PRO A 33 -12.66 -4.63 -5.51
N ALA A 34 -12.40 -4.45 -6.81
CA ALA A 34 -11.84 -5.50 -7.68
C ALA A 34 -10.38 -5.85 -7.35
N TYR A 35 -9.65 -4.91 -6.73
CA TYR A 35 -8.24 -5.07 -6.39
C TYR A 35 -8.01 -4.79 -4.92
N LYS A 36 -7.10 -5.57 -4.32
CA LYS A 36 -6.56 -5.32 -2.98
C LYS A 36 -5.11 -4.89 -3.12
N ILE A 37 -4.78 -3.74 -2.55
CA ILE A 37 -3.43 -3.17 -2.55
C ILE A 37 -2.77 -3.49 -1.21
N PHE A 38 -1.68 -4.27 -1.28
CA PHE A 38 -0.79 -4.52 -0.15
C PHE A 38 0.42 -3.61 -0.30
N THR A 39 0.81 -2.91 0.76
CA THR A 39 1.98 -2.03 0.74
C THR A 39 2.97 -2.38 1.83
N ILE A 40 4.24 -2.24 1.51
CA ILE A 40 5.34 -2.46 2.46
C ILE A 40 6.19 -1.21 2.51
N ALA A 41 6.24 -0.58 3.67
CA ALA A 41 7.20 0.47 3.97
C ALA A 41 8.49 -0.22 4.47
N TYR A 42 9.42 -0.47 3.56
CA TYR A 42 10.71 -1.11 3.86
C TYR A 42 11.80 -0.07 4.14
N ASP A 43 12.34 -0.06 5.35
CA ASP A 43 13.37 0.91 5.80
C ASP A 43 12.96 2.38 5.55
N VAL A 44 11.66 2.67 5.62
CA VAL A 44 11.11 4.02 5.41
C VAL A 44 11.04 4.76 6.73
N ALA A 45 11.69 5.93 6.78
CA ALA A 45 11.76 6.77 7.96
C ALA A 45 10.36 7.17 8.49
N ASN A 46 10.21 7.14 9.82
CA ASN A 46 9.00 7.60 10.49
C ASN A 46 8.72 9.08 10.21
N GLY A 47 7.46 9.42 9.95
CA GLY A 47 7.04 10.78 9.62
C GLY A 47 7.43 11.25 8.22
N SER A 48 7.95 10.37 7.36
CA SER A 48 8.17 10.71 5.94
C SER A 48 6.85 10.65 5.15
N SER A 49 6.72 11.53 4.17
CA SER A 49 5.55 11.57 3.28
C SER A 49 5.35 10.28 2.47
N VAL A 50 6.43 9.54 2.22
CA VAL A 50 6.37 8.22 1.56
C VAL A 50 5.69 7.20 2.47
N LYS A 51 5.91 7.27 3.79
CA LYS A 51 5.29 6.37 4.75
C LYS A 51 3.77 6.59 4.81
N ASP A 52 3.35 7.86 4.86
CA ASP A 52 1.95 8.24 4.82
C ASP A 52 1.28 7.83 3.51
N LEU A 53 1.97 8.03 2.38
CA LEU A 53 1.52 7.57 1.06
C LEU A 53 1.27 6.06 1.04
N LEU A 54 2.25 5.25 1.49
CA LEU A 54 2.13 3.79 1.48
C LEU A 54 1.02 3.30 2.41
N TYR A 55 0.87 3.93 3.58
CA TYR A 55 -0.23 3.65 4.50
C TYR A 55 -1.59 3.96 3.86
N ASN A 56 -1.73 5.13 3.24
CA ASN A 56 -2.97 5.55 2.61
C ASN A 56 -3.33 4.70 1.40
N CYS A 57 -2.34 4.33 0.58
CA CYS A 57 -2.51 3.48 -0.59
C CYS A 57 -2.98 2.06 -0.24
N ALA A 58 -2.59 1.51 0.92
CA ALA A 58 -3.01 0.18 1.35
C ALA A 58 -4.54 0.03 1.42
N SER A 59 -5.05 -1.05 0.84
CA SER A 59 -6.45 -1.47 1.00
C SER A 59 -6.71 -1.92 2.43
N THR A 60 -7.98 -1.92 2.81
CA THR A 60 -8.45 -2.35 4.13
C THR A 60 -9.17 -3.69 4.00
N ASN A 61 -8.92 -4.60 4.93
CA ASN A 61 -9.63 -5.86 5.03
C ASN A 61 -11.03 -5.66 5.66
N ALA A 62 -11.84 -6.72 5.69
CA ALA A 62 -13.20 -6.66 6.25
C ALA A 62 -13.24 -6.28 7.75
N ALA A 63 -12.15 -6.50 8.48
CA ALA A 63 -12.03 -6.13 9.90
C ALA A 63 -11.54 -4.69 10.12
N GLY A 64 -11.38 -3.89 9.06
CA GLY A 64 -10.91 -2.50 9.17
C GLY A 64 -9.38 -2.37 9.28
N LYS A 65 -8.62 -3.45 9.17
CA LYS A 65 -7.15 -3.43 9.21
C LYS A 65 -6.59 -3.20 7.80
N LYS A 66 -5.64 -2.28 7.68
CA LYS A 66 -4.92 -2.05 6.42
C LYS A 66 -3.92 -3.16 6.12
N TYR A 67 -3.82 -3.52 4.84
CA TYR A 67 -2.75 -4.37 4.29
C TYR A 67 -1.44 -3.59 4.15
N TYR A 68 -1.04 -2.93 5.23
CA TYR A 68 0.16 -2.11 5.33
C TYR A 68 1.14 -2.78 6.28
N TYR A 69 2.38 -2.97 5.83
CA TYR A 69 3.45 -3.60 6.58
C TYR A 69 4.62 -2.64 6.70
N ASP A 70 4.91 -2.21 7.92
CA ASP A 70 6.05 -1.36 8.23
C ASP A 70 7.18 -2.23 8.78
N VAL A 71 8.24 -2.40 7.99
CA VAL A 71 9.31 -3.35 8.28
C VAL A 71 10.68 -2.76 7.99
N SER A 72 11.69 -3.33 8.64
CA SER A 72 13.09 -2.96 8.46
C SER A 72 13.99 -4.19 8.49
N GLY A 73 15.15 -4.08 7.84
CA GLY A 73 16.13 -5.17 7.78
C GLY A 73 15.54 -6.51 7.33
N ASP A 74 15.86 -7.59 8.06
CA ASP A 74 15.48 -8.95 7.64
C ASP A 74 13.98 -9.26 7.75
N ALA A 75 13.17 -8.35 8.30
CA ALA A 75 11.73 -8.54 8.49
C ALA A 75 10.91 -8.49 7.19
N ILE A 76 11.51 -8.13 6.06
CA ILE A 76 10.83 -8.15 4.74
C ILE A 76 10.32 -9.54 4.37
N ALA A 77 11.07 -10.60 4.71
CA ALA A 77 10.65 -11.98 4.44
C ALA A 77 9.37 -12.32 5.21
N SER A 78 9.25 -11.87 6.46
CA SER A 78 8.06 -12.06 7.28
C SER A 78 6.86 -11.27 6.74
N ALA A 79 7.07 -10.04 6.26
CA ALA A 79 6.00 -9.27 5.61
C ALA A 79 5.48 -9.97 4.34
N MET A 80 6.38 -10.48 3.50
CA MET A 80 5.99 -11.23 2.29
C MET A 80 5.24 -12.52 2.64
N GLN A 81 5.68 -13.23 3.67
CA GLN A 81 4.96 -14.42 4.14
C GLN A 81 3.56 -14.07 4.65
N ALA A 82 3.42 -12.98 5.42
CA ALA A 82 2.11 -12.53 5.89
C ALA A 82 1.18 -12.18 4.73
N ILE A 83 1.68 -11.49 3.70
CA ILE A 83 0.90 -11.20 2.48
C ILE A 83 0.48 -12.52 1.79
N GLY A 84 1.39 -13.49 1.68
CA GLY A 84 1.09 -14.80 1.09
C GLY A 84 -0.02 -15.55 1.84
N ASN A 85 -0.05 -15.46 3.16
CA ASN A 85 -1.12 -16.04 3.98
C ASN A 85 -2.46 -15.33 3.74
N GLU A 86 -2.47 -13.99 3.75
CA GLU A 86 -3.68 -13.19 3.48
C GLU A 86 -4.25 -13.47 2.08
N ILE A 87 -3.40 -13.58 1.06
CA ILE A 87 -3.82 -13.96 -0.30
C ILE A 87 -4.40 -15.38 -0.32
N SER A 88 -3.80 -16.30 0.43
CA SER A 88 -4.29 -17.67 0.52
C SER A 88 -5.67 -17.73 1.18
N ASP A 89 -5.90 -16.95 2.23
CA ASP A 89 -7.19 -16.85 2.91
C ASP A 89 -8.26 -16.23 1.99
N LEU A 90 -7.92 -15.14 1.28
CA LEU A 90 -8.81 -14.51 0.30
C LEU A 90 -9.25 -15.48 -0.79
N ARG A 91 -8.34 -16.35 -1.25
CA ARG A 91 -8.65 -17.39 -2.25
C ARG A 91 -9.61 -18.45 -1.73
N ILE A 92 -9.52 -18.81 -0.44
CA ILE A 92 -10.37 -19.85 0.16
C ILE A 92 -11.77 -19.30 0.46
N SER A 93 -11.89 -17.99 0.68
CA SER A 93 -13.18 -17.34 1.00
C SER A 93 -14.06 -16.99 -0.21
N GLN A 94 -13.57 -17.18 -1.45
CA GLN A 94 -14.32 -16.95 -2.69
C GLN A 94 -15.03 -18.21 -3.21
#